data_AF-A0AAD4K4H8-F1
#
_entry.id   AF-A0AAD4K4H8-F1
#
_cell.length_a   1.000
_cell.length_b   1.000
_cell.length_c   1.000
_cell.angle_alpha   90.00
_cell.angle_beta   90.00
_cell.angle_gamma   90.00
#
_symmetry.space_group_name_H-M   'P 1'
#
loop_
_entity.id
_entity.type
_entity.pdbx_description
1 polymer ?
#
loop_
_entity_poly.entity_id
_entity_poly.type
_entity_poly.pdbx_seq_one_letter_code
_entity_poly.pdbx_strand_id
1 'polypeptide(L)'
;NMSLDDLFYKLKQRHPRIIEHIWQTLVNAKCISPATSITLCQLRAGYYDITEEHFPRMGDPRTEMLFLLSIPFIASYSNRVGTFRFYIIDDPEK
;
A
#
# COMPACT_ATOMS: atom_id res chain seq x y z
N ASN A 1 18.13 11.70 13.53
CA ASN A 1 17.57 10.62 12.69
C ASN A 1 16.11 10.43 13.04
N MET A 2 15.22 10.49 12.05
CA MET A 2 13.81 10.14 12.21
C MET A 2 13.66 8.65 11.89
N SER A 3 12.96 7.90 12.74
CA SER A 3 12.70 6.48 12.47
C SER A 3 11.64 6.32 11.37
N LEU A 4 11.52 5.12 10.80
CA LEU A 4 10.42 4.79 9.87
C LEU A 4 9.07 4.86 10.59
N ASP A 5 9.01 4.45 11.86
CA ASP A 5 7.79 4.51 12.67
C ASP A 5 7.31 5.96 12.86
N ASP A 6 8.23 6.88 13.16
CA ASP A 6 7.92 8.31 13.28
C ASP A 6 7.43 8.89 11.95
N LEU A 7 8.05 8.49 10.84
CA LEU A 7 7.67 8.93 9.50
C LEU A 7 6.25 8.46 9.17
N PHE A 8 5.96 7.18 9.37
CA PHE A 8 4.64 6.60 9.10
C PHE A 8 3.57 7.14 10.04
N TYR A 9 3.91 7.38 11.31
CA TYR A 9 3.01 8.04 12.25
C TYR A 9 2.62 9.45 11.77
N LYS A 10 3.60 10.28 11.40
CA LYS A 10 3.36 11.64 10.87
C LYS A 10 2.59 11.62 9.55
N LEU A 11 2.84 10.63 8.70
CA LEU A 11 2.10 10.45 7.46
C LEU A 11 0.62 10.18 7.73
N LYS A 12 0.32 9.25 8.65
CA LYS A 12 -1.07 8.94 9.04
C LYS A 12 -1.77 10.15 9.67
N GLN A 13 -1.06 11.01 10.39
CA GLN A 13 -1.61 12.28 10.90
C GLN A 13 -1.97 13.27 9.78
N ARG A 14 -1.13 13.36 8.73
CA ARG A 14 -1.39 14.25 7.58
C ARG A 14 -2.46 13.71 6.63
N HIS A 15 -2.55 12.38 6.52
CA HIS A 15 -3.48 11.69 5.64
C HIS A 15 -4.28 10.65 6.45
N PRO A 16 -5.26 11.07 7.27
CA PRO A 16 -5.93 10.20 8.24
C PRO A 16 -6.67 9.01 7.63
N ARG A 17 -7.08 9.11 6.36
CA ARG A 17 -7.78 8.04 5.63
C ARG A 17 -6.88 7.24 4.68
N ILE A 18 -5.56 7.46 4.70
CA ILE A 18 -4.64 6.82 3.74
C ILE A 18 -4.74 5.29 3.77
N ILE A 19 -4.86 4.69 4.96
CA ILE A 19 -4.97 3.23 5.10
C ILE A 19 -6.29 2.73 4.51
N GLU A 20 -7.39 3.40 4.82
CA GLU A 20 -8.73 3.08 4.28
C GLU A 20 -8.72 3.14 2.75
N HIS A 21 -8.15 4.20 2.17
CA HIS A 21 -8.05 4.36 0.72
C HIS A 21 -7.16 3.30 0.06
N ILE A 22 -6.02 2.94 0.69
CA ILE A 22 -5.18 1.83 0.21
C ILE A 22 -5.96 0.51 0.21
N TRP A 23 -6.67 0.22 1.30
CA TRP A 23 -7.52 -0.96 1.41
C TRP A 23 -8.60 -0.98 0.33
N GLN A 24 -9.33 0.12 0.15
CA GLN A 24 -10.37 0.23 -0.87
C GLN A 24 -9.78 0.03 -2.27
N THR A 25 -8.59 0.56 -2.54
CA THR A 25 -7.87 0.35 -3.80
C THR A 25 -7.62 -1.14 -4.07
N LEU A 26 -7.09 -1.85 -3.08
CA LEU A 26 -6.78 -3.29 -3.20
C LEU A 26 -8.04 -4.15 -3.30
N VAL A 27 -9.10 -3.80 -2.56
CA VAL A 27 -10.41 -4.49 -2.62
C VAL A 27 -11.08 -4.28 -3.98
N ASN A 28 -11.13 -3.03 -4.48
CA ASN A 28 -11.71 -2.72 -5.79
C ASN A 28 -11.00 -3.45 -6.94
N ALA A 29 -9.67 -3.58 -6.83
CA ALA A 29 -8.85 -4.32 -7.78
C ALA A 29 -8.90 -5.85 -7.58
N LYS A 30 -9.66 -6.35 -6.59
CA LYS A 30 -9.77 -7.78 -6.24
C LYS A 30 -8.42 -8.43 -5.96
N CYS A 31 -7.49 -7.69 -5.36
CA CYS A 31 -6.13 -8.14 -5.09
C CYS A 31 -6.05 -9.10 -3.90
N ILE A 32 -6.72 -10.25 -3.95
CA ILE A 32 -6.85 -11.21 -2.82
C ILE A 32 -5.88 -12.39 -2.90
N SER A 33 -4.98 -12.40 -3.88
CA SER A 33 -4.02 -13.50 -4.07
C SER A 33 -2.80 -13.04 -4.88
N PRO A 34 -1.69 -13.80 -4.89
CA PRO A 34 -0.55 -13.50 -5.75
C PRO A 34 -0.94 -13.33 -7.24
N ALA A 35 -1.91 -14.12 -7.73
CA ALA A 35 -2.38 -14.08 -9.10
C ALA A 35 -3.12 -12.78 -9.47
N THR A 36 -3.69 -12.09 -8.48
CA THR A 36 -4.46 -10.84 -8.66
C THR A 36 -3.70 -9.62 -8.11
N SER A 37 -2.41 -9.77 -7.84
CA SER A 37 -1.57 -8.75 -7.21
C SER A 37 -1.23 -7.57 -8.12
N ILE A 38 -1.03 -6.40 -7.51
CA ILE A 38 -0.72 -5.15 -8.22
C ILE A 38 0.67 -4.61 -7.86
N THR A 39 1.25 -3.82 -8.76
CA THR A 39 2.49 -3.07 -8.49
C THR A 39 2.21 -1.80 -7.69
N LEU A 40 3.26 -1.20 -7.11
CA LEU A 40 3.16 0.13 -6.48
C LEU A 40 2.60 1.19 -7.46
N CYS A 41 3.00 1.17 -8.73
CA CYS A 41 2.48 2.11 -9.73
C CYS A 41 0.97 1.94 -9.96
N GLN A 42 0.49 0.70 -10.04
CA GLN A 42 -0.94 0.43 -10.18
C GLN A 42 -1.73 0.82 -8.93
N LEU A 43 -1.16 0.60 -7.74
CA LEU A 43 -1.76 1.04 -6.49
C LEU A 43 -1.88 2.57 -6.42
N ARG A 44 -0.83 3.30 -6.80
CA ARG A 44 -0.87 4.78 -6.85
C ARG A 44 -1.92 5.30 -7.84
N ALA A 45 -2.08 4.63 -8.98
CA ALA A 45 -3.12 4.97 -9.96
C ALA A 45 -4.52 4.71 -9.40
N GLY A 46 -4.77 3.51 -8.85
CA GLY A 46 -6.06 3.19 -8.23
C GLY A 46 -6.39 4.07 -7.02
N TYR A 47 -5.37 4.49 -6.25
CA TYR A 47 -5.53 5.46 -5.16
C TYR A 47 -6.02 6.81 -5.69
N TYR A 48 -5.44 7.30 -6.79
CA TYR A 48 -5.89 8.53 -7.43
C TYR A 48 -7.33 8.40 -7.95
N ASP A 49 -7.68 7.27 -8.56
CA ASP A 49 -9.03 7.05 -9.10
C ASP A 49 -10.13 7.11 -8.02
N ILE A 50 -9.81 6.75 -6.77
CA ILE A 50 -10.79 6.78 -5.67
C ILE A 50 -10.76 8.08 -4.84
N THR A 51 -9.63 8.79 -4.82
CA THR A 51 -9.43 9.96 -3.93
C THR A 51 -9.38 11.30 -4.67
N GLU A 52 -9.13 11.27 -5.99
CA GLU A 52 -8.70 12.43 -6.78
C GLU A 52 -7.40 13.09 -6.26
N GLU A 53 -6.64 12.39 -5.41
CA GLU A 53 -5.38 12.85 -4.82
C GLU A 53 -4.23 11.93 -5.21
N HIS A 54 -3.03 12.51 -5.39
CA HIS A 54 -1.84 11.70 -5.61
C HIS A 54 -1.43 10.97 -4.34
N PHE A 55 -1.06 9.70 -4.48
CA PHE A 55 -0.48 8.93 -3.38
C PHE A 55 0.71 9.67 -2.74
N PRO A 56 0.76 9.81 -1.41
CA PRO A 56 1.79 10.59 -0.73
C PRO A 56 3.21 10.09 -1.03
N ARG A 57 4.07 10.99 -1.50
CA ARG A 57 5.49 10.69 -1.73
C ARG A 57 6.25 10.65 -0.42
N MET A 58 6.96 9.56 -0.15
CA MET A 58 7.71 9.35 1.10
C MET A 58 9.23 9.46 0.91
N GLY A 59 9.66 10.22 -0.09
CA GLY A 59 11.07 10.37 -0.47
C GLY A 59 11.49 9.38 -1.56
N ASP A 60 11.24 8.09 -1.36
CA ASP A 60 11.57 7.06 -2.36
C ASP A 60 10.57 5.89 -2.38
N PRO A 61 10.47 5.14 -3.51
CA PRO A 61 9.53 4.03 -3.64
C PRO A 61 9.70 2.92 -2.61
N ARG A 62 10.91 2.68 -2.06
CA ARG A 62 11.13 1.62 -1.06
C ARG A 62 10.49 1.99 0.26
N THR A 63 10.57 3.26 0.66
CA THR A 63 9.87 3.76 1.85
C THR A 63 8.36 3.62 1.71
N GLU A 64 7.82 3.86 0.52
CA GLU A 64 6.39 3.64 0.25
C GLU A 64 6.01 2.15 0.29
N MET A 65 6.84 1.26 -0.25
CA MET A 65 6.62 -0.19 -0.14
C MET A 65 6.66 -0.67 1.31
N LEU A 66 7.59 -0.15 2.13
CA LEU A 66 7.65 -0.45 3.56
C LEU A 66 6.43 0.08 4.30
N PHE A 67 5.90 1.24 3.89
CA PHE A 67 4.64 1.74 4.45
C PHE A 67 3.47 0.80 4.13
N LEU A 68 3.34 0.31 2.89
CA LEU A 68 2.32 -0.68 2.53
C LEU A 68 2.42 -1.93 3.40
N LEU A 69 3.63 -2.44 3.62
CA LEU A 69 3.89 -3.62 4.48
C LEU A 69 3.72 -3.34 5.99
N SER A 70 3.63 -2.07 6.40
CA SER A 70 3.30 -1.69 7.78
C SER A 70 1.79 -1.73 8.07
N ILE A 71 0.96 -1.90 7.04
CA ILE A 71 -0.49 -2.03 7.16
C ILE A 71 -0.83 -3.51 7.37
N PRO A 72 -1.62 -3.85 8.42
CA PRO A 72 -2.04 -5.23 8.64
C PRO A 72 -2.67 -5.85 7.40
N PHE A 73 -2.40 -7.14 7.19
CA PHE A 73 -2.96 -7.98 6.12
C PHE A 73 -2.66 -7.54 4.67
N ILE A 74 -1.68 -6.66 4.47
CA ILE A 74 -1.06 -6.45 3.14
C ILE A 74 0.16 -7.35 3.03
N ALA A 75 0.17 -8.23 2.04
CA ALA A 75 1.28 -9.10 1.70
C ALA A 75 1.98 -8.63 0.42
N SER A 76 3.25 -9.01 0.29
CA SER A 76 4.00 -8.81 -0.95
C SER A 76 4.84 -10.02 -1.33
N TYR A 77 5.01 -10.22 -2.63
CA TYR A 77 6.05 -11.09 -3.19
C TYR A 77 6.81 -10.36 -4.30
N SER A 78 8.02 -10.82 -4.59
CA SER A 78 8.80 -10.37 -5.73
C SER A 78 8.68 -11.37 -6.87
N ASN A 79 8.40 -10.89 -8.09
CA ASN A 79 8.36 -11.75 -9.27
C ASN A 79 9.78 -12.06 -9.78
N ARG A 80 9.89 -12.87 -10.84
CA ARG A 80 11.19 -13.30 -11.41
C ARG A 80 12.11 -12.16 -11.86
N VAL A 81 11.55 -10.98 -12.16
CA VAL A 81 12.32 -9.80 -12.60
C VAL A 81 12.56 -8.80 -11.47
N GLY A 82 12.21 -9.14 -10.23
CA GLY A 82 12.47 -8.30 -9.05
C GLY A 82 11.41 -7.24 -8.78
N THR A 83 10.25 -7.27 -9.46
CA THR A 83 9.16 -6.34 -9.19
C THR A 83 8.32 -6.83 -8.02
N PHE A 84 8.22 -6.01 -6.98
CA PHE A 84 7.32 -6.25 -5.86
C PHE A 84 5.86 -6.09 -6.28
N ARG A 85 5.04 -7.06 -5.88
CA ARG A 85 3.59 -7.04 -6.07
C ARG A 85 2.89 -7.17 -4.73
N PHE A 86 1.74 -6.53 -4.59
CA PHE A 86 0.99 -6.38 -3.35
C PHE A 86 -0.41 -6.97 -3.51
N TYR A 87 -0.90 -7.61 -2.44
CA TYR A 87 -2.23 -8.20 -2.34
C TYR A 87 -2.66 -8.24 -0.88
N ILE A 88 -3.96 -8.32 -0.63
CA ILE A 88 -4.53 -8.51 0.70
C ILE A 88 -4.63 -10.01 1.01
N ILE A 89 -4.38 -10.35 2.27
CA ILE A 89 -4.69 -11.66 2.83
C ILE A 89 -5.95 -11.54 3.68
N ASP A 90 -6.71 -12.62 3.81
CA ASP A 90 -7.87 -12.63 4.70
C ASP A 90 -7.43 -12.33 6.14
N ASP A 91 -8.19 -11.46 6.80
CA ASP A 91 -8.04 -11.19 8.22
C ASP A 91 -8.62 -12.39 8.99
N PRO A 92 -7.79 -13.23 9.63
CA PRO A 92 -8.26 -14.43 10.31
C PRO A 92 -9.06 -14.11 11.58
N GLU A 93 -9.10 -12.85 12.01
CA GLU A 93 -9.85 -12.39 13.19
C GLU A 93 -11.22 -11.77 12.84
N LYS A 94 -11.62 -11.80 11.57
CA LYS A 94 -12.95 -11.36 11.08
C LYS A 94 -13.84 -12.50 10.61
#